data_AF-A0AAT9I408-F1
#
_entry.id   AF-A0AAT9I408-F1
#
_cell.length_a   1.000
_cell.length_b   1.000
_cell.length_c   1.000
_cell.angle_alpha   90.00
_cell.angle_beta   90.00
_cell.angle_gamma   90.00
#
_symmetry.space_group_name_H-M   'P 1'
#
loop_
_entity.id
_entity.type
_entity.pdbx_description
1 polymer ?
#
loop_
_entity_poly.entity_id
_entity_poly.type
_entity_poly.pdbx_seq_one_letter_code
_entity_poly.pdbx_strand_id
1 'polypeptide(L)'
;MNEHFNDIFVTTGCPTQQQLLDYVQGKLTAEEQHEVEMHLADCELCSEAIEGLAAIKDKKQIPVWLRDMRWQLLKKLHIRYRSRRKTDNYIYLTVIILGILFLLLALFWGFHFATRK
;
A
#
# COMPACT_ATOMS: atom_id res chain seq x y z
N MET A 1 3.54 16.90 -9.85
CA MET A 1 2.66 15.72 -9.87
C MET A 1 2.13 15.62 -11.29
N ASN A 2 2.41 14.54 -12.02
CA ASN A 2 2.15 14.48 -13.46
C ASN A 2 0.65 14.33 -13.72
N GLU A 3 0.07 15.19 -14.56
CA GLU A 3 -1.38 15.20 -14.88
C GLU A 3 -1.87 13.91 -15.54
N HIS A 4 -0.97 13.15 -16.16
CA HIS A 4 -1.23 11.88 -16.85
C HIS A 4 -1.76 10.75 -15.94
N PHE A 5 -1.69 10.93 -14.61
CA PHE A 5 -2.20 9.97 -13.63
C PHE A 5 -3.58 10.33 -13.07
N ASN A 6 -4.20 11.43 -13.51
CA ASN A 6 -5.55 11.77 -13.04
C ASN A 6 -6.62 10.82 -13.64
N ASP A 7 -6.37 10.30 -14.85
CA ASP A 7 -7.33 9.42 -15.56
C ASP A 7 -7.42 7.99 -14.98
N ILE A 8 -6.41 7.53 -14.25
CA ILE A 8 -6.41 6.20 -13.60
C ILE A 8 -7.18 6.18 -12.27
N PHE A 9 -7.55 7.35 -11.73
CA PHE A 9 -8.34 7.48 -10.49
C PHE A 9 -9.70 8.14 -10.73
N VAL A 10 -10.18 8.14 -11.98
CA VAL A 10 -11.50 8.65 -12.32
C VAL A 10 -12.54 7.85 -11.53
N THR A 11 -13.49 8.55 -10.92
CA THR A 11 -14.63 7.95 -10.27
C THR A 11 -15.43 7.19 -11.31
N THR A 12 -15.22 5.88 -11.38
CA THR A 12 -16.05 4.99 -12.19
C THR A 12 -17.48 5.06 -11.69
N GLY A 13 -18.48 5.09 -12.58
CA GLY A 13 -19.90 5.00 -12.21
C GLY A 13 -20.31 3.63 -11.63
N CYS A 14 -19.36 2.90 -11.05
CA CYS A 14 -19.56 1.60 -10.42
C CYS A 14 -20.19 1.76 -9.02
N PRO A 15 -21.05 0.82 -8.61
CA PRO A 15 -21.57 0.74 -7.26
C PRO A 15 -20.43 0.67 -6.25
N THR A 16 -20.64 1.29 -5.09
CA THR A 16 -19.67 1.23 -4.02
C THR A 16 -19.53 -0.19 -3.48
N GLN A 17 -18.37 -0.51 -2.90
CA GLN A 17 -18.15 -1.81 -2.26
C GLN A 17 -19.22 -2.14 -1.20
N GLN A 18 -19.71 -1.13 -0.47
CA GLN A 18 -20.74 -1.32 0.54
C GLN A 18 -22.09 -1.68 -0.10
N GLN A 19 -22.48 -1.01 -1.19
CA GLN A 19 -23.69 -1.33 -1.94
C GLN A 19 -23.67 -2.75 -2.50
N LEU A 20 -22.54 -3.20 -3.07
CA LEU A 20 -22.39 -4.58 -3.56
C LEU A 20 -22.52 -5.61 -2.43
N LEU A 21 -21.98 -5.32 -1.25
CA LEU A 21 -22.13 -6.16 -0.06
C LEU A 21 -23.58 -6.22 0.42
N ASP A 22 -24.25 -5.08 0.45
CA ASP A 22 -25.64 -4.98 0.88
C ASP A 22 -26.60 -5.65 -0.13
N TYR A 23 -26.28 -5.62 -1.43
CA TYR A 23 -26.95 -6.40 -2.47
C TYR A 23 -26.85 -7.91 -2.19
N VAL A 24 -25.64 -8.43 -2.00
CA VAL A 24 -25.40 -9.86 -1.72
C VAL A 24 -26.02 -10.31 -0.38
N GLN A 25 -26.20 -9.38 0.56
CA GLN A 25 -26.85 -9.62 1.85
C GLN A 25 -28.38 -9.41 1.82
N GLY A 26 -28.95 -8.92 0.71
CA GLY A 26 -30.38 -8.63 0.58
C GLY A 26 -30.89 -7.47 1.45
N LYS A 27 -30.03 -6.47 1.70
CA LYS A 27 -30.32 -5.32 2.56
C LYS A 27 -30.70 -4.04 1.80
N LEU A 28 -30.51 -4.02 0.48
CA LEU A 28 -30.88 -2.89 -0.37
C LEU A 28 -32.39 -2.78 -0.54
N THR A 29 -32.88 -1.56 -0.71
CA THR A 29 -34.27 -1.29 -1.11
C THR A 29 -34.52 -1.73 -2.56
N ALA A 30 -35.79 -1.87 -2.97
CA ALA A 30 -36.13 -2.30 -4.33
C ALA A 30 -35.60 -1.34 -5.42
N GLU A 31 -35.59 -0.04 -5.12
CA GLU A 31 -35.06 1.00 -6.02
C GLU A 31 -33.55 0.85 -6.20
N GLU A 32 -32.81 0.72 -5.09
CA GLU A 32 -31.34 0.55 -5.13
C GLU A 32 -30.91 -0.78 -5.74
N GLN A 33 -31.69 -1.86 -5.52
CA GLN A 33 -31.43 -3.15 -6.16
C GLN A 33 -31.52 -3.03 -7.68
N HIS A 34 -32.54 -2.33 -8.19
CA HIS A 34 -32.73 -2.14 -9.61
C HIS A 34 -31.58 -1.36 -10.25
N GLU A 35 -31.11 -0.29 -9.60
CA GLU A 35 -29.93 0.46 -10.08
C GLU A 35 -28.67 -0.40 -10.16
N VAL A 36 -28.44 -1.23 -9.13
CA VAL A 36 -27.30 -2.14 -9.11
C VAL A 36 -27.42 -3.20 -10.22
N GLU A 37 -28.60 -3.78 -10.42
CA GLU A 37 -28.86 -4.77 -11.49
C GLU A 37 -28.63 -4.20 -12.89
N MET A 38 -29.09 -2.96 -13.14
CA MET A 38 -28.79 -2.28 -14.39
C MET A 38 -27.28 -2.13 -14.61
N HIS A 39 -26.54 -1.73 -13.56
CA HIS A 39 -25.10 -1.60 -13.67
C HIS A 39 -24.39 -2.95 -13.89
N LEU A 40 -24.82 -4.02 -13.24
CA LEU A 40 -24.23 -5.35 -13.38
C LEU A 40 -24.41 -5.92 -14.79
N ALA A 41 -25.49 -5.54 -15.47
CA ALA A 41 -25.72 -5.91 -16.87
C ALA A 41 -24.71 -5.24 -17.82
N ASP A 42 -24.26 -4.03 -17.48
CA ASP A 42 -23.35 -3.23 -18.32
C ASP A 42 -21.86 -3.39 -17.96
N CYS A 43 -21.55 -3.80 -16.72
CA CYS A 43 -20.18 -3.87 -16.21
C CYS A 43 -19.78 -5.31 -15.82
N GLU A 44 -19.04 -5.98 -16.71
CA GLU A 44 -18.52 -7.34 -16.48
C GLU A 44 -17.68 -7.43 -15.19
N LEU A 45 -16.86 -6.43 -14.89
CA LEU A 45 -16.03 -6.40 -13.68
C LEU A 45 -16.87 -6.42 -12.40
N CYS A 46 -17.97 -5.66 -12.37
CA CYS A 46 -18.87 -5.64 -11.21
C CYS A 46 -19.65 -6.94 -11.09
N SER A 47 -20.04 -7.56 -12.21
CA SER A 47 -20.69 -8.87 -12.23
C SER A 47 -19.78 -9.95 -11.64
N GLU A 48 -18.53 -10.05 -12.12
CA GLU A 48 -17.52 -10.99 -11.56
C GLU A 48 -17.27 -10.74 -10.07
N ALA A 49 -17.21 -9.47 -9.65
CA ALA A 49 -17.03 -9.12 -8.25
C ALA A 49 -18.19 -9.64 -7.38
N ILE A 50 -19.44 -9.53 -7.85
CA ILE A 50 -20.60 -10.06 -7.13
C ILE A 50 -20.57 -11.58 -7.04
N GLU A 51 -20.24 -12.28 -8.13
CA GLU A 51 -20.12 -13.74 -8.11
C GLU A 51 -19.09 -14.20 -7.07
N GLY A 52 -17.93 -13.52 -7.03
CA GLY A 52 -16.89 -13.78 -6.02
C GLY A 52 -17.37 -13.51 -4.59
N LEU A 53 -18.12 -12.42 -4.37
CA LEU A 53 -18.72 -12.11 -3.07
C LEU A 53 -19.80 -13.13 -2.67
N ALA A 54 -20.61 -13.58 -3.62
CA ALA A 54 -21.70 -14.53 -3.40
C ALA A 54 -21.20 -15.95 -3.09
N ALA A 55 -20.02 -16.34 -3.62
CA ALA A 55 -19.38 -17.61 -3.33
C ALA A 55 -18.94 -17.78 -1.85
N ILE A 56 -18.89 -16.69 -1.08
CA ILE A 56 -18.53 -16.73 0.34
C ILE A 56 -19.71 -17.24 1.17
N LYS A 57 -19.56 -18.44 1.74
CA LYS A 57 -20.61 -19.11 2.54
C LYS A 57 -21.08 -18.28 3.74
N ASP A 58 -20.16 -17.66 4.47
CA ASP A 58 -20.45 -16.88 5.67
C ASP A 58 -20.55 -15.38 5.39
N LYS A 59 -21.65 -14.97 4.74
CA LYS A 59 -21.92 -13.58 4.37
C LYS A 59 -21.88 -12.60 5.57
N LYS A 60 -22.20 -13.08 6.77
CA LYS A 60 -22.19 -12.29 8.02
C LYS A 60 -20.78 -11.94 8.51
N GLN A 61 -19.76 -12.71 8.13
CA GLN A 61 -18.37 -12.51 8.57
C GLN A 61 -17.56 -11.61 7.61
N ILE A 62 -18.06 -11.40 6.38
CA ILE A 62 -17.42 -10.57 5.36
C ILE A 62 -16.99 -9.18 5.89
N PRO A 63 -17.86 -8.39 6.57
CA PRO A 63 -17.46 -7.06 7.04
C PRO A 63 -16.38 -7.10 8.12
N VAL A 64 -16.35 -8.14 8.95
CA VAL A 64 -15.34 -8.32 10.00
C VAL A 64 -13.98 -8.61 9.38
N TRP A 65 -13.94 -9.55 8.43
CA TRP A 65 -12.71 -9.95 7.75
C TRP A 65 -12.12 -8.80 6.90
N LEU A 66 -12.97 -8.05 6.21
CA LEU A 66 -12.55 -6.87 5.43
C LEU A 66 -11.88 -5.81 6.29
N ARG A 67 -12.48 -5.50 7.45
CA ARG A 67 -11.91 -4.55 8.40
C ARG A 67 -10.53 -5.01 8.90
N ASP A 68 -10.43 -6.28 9.27
CA ASP A 68 -9.20 -6.83 9.85
C ASP A 68 -8.07 -6.91 8.80
N MET A 69 -8.39 -7.24 7.53
CA MET A 69 -7.43 -7.22 6.43
C MET A 69 -6.85 -5.83 6.19
N ARG A 70 -7.69 -4.78 6.14
CA ARG A 70 -7.24 -3.40 5.95
C ARG A 70 -6.25 -2.99 7.04
N TRP A 71 -6.55 -3.33 8.29
CA TRP A 71 -5.66 -3.05 9.42
C TRP A 71 -4.31 -3.77 9.30
N GLN A 72 -4.32 -5.06 8.95
CA GLN A 72 -3.09 -5.82 8.78
C GLN A 72 -2.22 -5.29 7.65
N LEU A 73 -2.82 -4.89 6.53
CA LEU A 73 -2.12 -4.28 5.41
C LEU A 73 -1.47 -2.95 5.79
N LEU A 74 -2.24 -2.03 6.39
CA LEU A 74 -1.72 -0.74 6.84
C LEU A 74 -0.62 -0.90 7.88
N LYS A 75 -0.77 -1.86 8.81
CA LYS A 75 0.26 -2.19 9.80
C LYS A 75 1.54 -2.70 9.14
N LYS A 76 1.45 -3.59 8.15
CA LYS A 76 2.62 -4.10 7.41
C LYS A 76 3.33 -2.99 6.63
N LEU A 77 2.58 -2.08 6.01
CA LEU A 77 3.15 -0.92 5.31
C LEU A 77 3.88 0.02 6.28
N HIS A 78 3.27 0.33 7.42
CA HIS A 78 3.86 1.22 8.42
C HIS A 78 5.14 0.63 9.04
N ILE A 79 5.11 -0.66 9.39
CA ILE A 79 6.28 -1.34 9.97
C ILE A 79 7.42 -1.42 8.96
N ARG A 80 7.13 -1.76 7.70
CA ARG A 80 8.15 -1.87 6.64
C ARG A 80 8.80 -0.53 6.33
N TYR A 81 8.01 0.54 6.24
CA TYR A 81 8.53 1.89 6.02
C TYR A 81 9.43 2.35 7.17
N ARG A 82 9.00 2.13 8.43
CA ARG A 82 9.77 2.55 9.63
C ARG A 82 11.05 1.75 9.83
N SER A 83 11.07 0.46 9.47
CA SER A 83 12.24 -0.41 9.60
C SER A 83 13.34 -0.11 8.57
N ARG A 84 12.95 0.12 7.30
CA ARG A 84 13.87 0.48 6.21
C ARG A 84 14.57 1.83 6.44
N ARG A 85 13.82 2.85 6.87
CA ARG A 85 14.36 4.20 7.08
C ARG A 85 15.44 4.30 8.17
N LYS A 86 15.42 3.39 9.16
CA LYS A 86 16.42 3.37 10.24
C LYS A 86 17.74 2.72 9.84
N THR A 87 17.70 1.71 8.97
CA THR A 87 18.88 0.94 8.56
C THR A 87 19.72 1.73 7.56
N ASP A 88 19.09 2.38 6.58
CA ASP A 88 19.81 3.17 5.56
C ASP A 88 20.58 4.34 6.17
N ASN A 89 19.98 5.06 7.13
CA ASN A 89 20.64 6.19 7.80
C ASN A 89 21.86 5.76 8.63
N TYR A 90 21.80 4.61 9.31
CA TYR A 90 22.92 4.14 10.14
C TYR A 90 24.10 3.68 9.27
N ILE A 91 23.82 2.97 8.17
CA ILE A 91 24.86 2.52 7.22
C ILE A 91 25.61 3.73 6.63
N TYR A 92 24.90 4.77 6.21
CA TYR A 92 25.54 5.99 5.67
C TYR A 92 26.50 6.66 6.68
N LEU A 93 26.08 6.79 7.95
CA LEU A 93 26.93 7.36 9.00
C LEU A 93 28.20 6.52 9.23
N THR A 94 28.09 5.19 9.23
CA THR A 94 29.27 4.32 9.41
C THR A 94 30.30 4.47 8.28
N VAL A 95 29.85 4.60 7.03
CA VAL A 95 30.74 4.79 5.87
C VAL A 95 31.47 6.13 5.93
N ILE A 96 30.78 7.21 6.31
CA ILE A 96 31.42 8.54 6.48
C ILE A 96 32.53 8.49 7.54
N ILE A 97 32.24 7.91 8.71
CA ILE A 97 33.21 7.84 9.80
C ILE A 97 34.46 7.08 9.36
N LEU A 98 34.29 5.93 8.68
CA LEU A 98 35.41 5.16 8.15
C LEU A 98 36.23 5.94 7.11
N GLY A 99 35.57 6.69 6.21
CA GLY A 99 36.25 7.54 5.24
C GLY A 99 37.09 8.65 5.89
N ILE A 100 36.55 9.32 6.92
CA ILE A 100 37.29 10.34 7.68
C ILE A 100 38.50 9.72 8.39
N LEU A 101 38.32 8.56 9.02
CA LEU A 101 39.39 7.87 9.75
C LEU A 101 40.53 7.48 8.80
N PHE A 102 40.18 7.00 7.60
CA PHE A 102 41.16 6.67 6.56
C PHE A 102 41.94 7.90 6.08
N LEU A 103 41.26 9.04 5.88
CA LEU A 103 41.92 10.31 5.51
C LEU A 103 42.88 10.80 6.59
N LEU A 104 42.49 10.73 7.86
CA LEU A 104 43.35 11.11 8.99
C LEU A 104 44.61 10.23 9.07
N LEU A 105 44.46 8.91 8.87
CA LEU A 105 45.58 7.99 8.83
C LEU A 105 46.53 8.29 7.66
N ALA A 106 46.00 8.57 6.47
CA ALA A 106 46.82 8.93 5.31
C ALA A 106 47.62 10.21 5.54
N LEU A 107 46.98 11.25 6.11
CA LEU A 107 47.66 12.50 6.47
C LEU A 107 48.73 12.30 7.55
N PHE A 108 48.43 11.50 8.58
CA PHE A 108 49.37 11.19 9.65
C PHE A 108 50.62 10.47 9.11
N TRP A 109 50.42 9.46 8.27
CA TRP A 109 51.52 8.73 7.63
C TRP A 109 52.33 9.62 6.69
N GLY A 110 51.68 10.47 5.90
CA GLY A 110 52.36 11.42 5.02
C GLY A 110 53.23 12.41 5.80
N PHE A 111 52.70 12.97 6.90
CA PHE A 111 53.45 13.87 7.77
C PHE A 111 54.61 13.18 8.48
N HIS A 112 54.40 11.97 8.99
CA HIS A 112 55.44 11.16 9.63
C HIS A 112 56.58 10.83 8.67
N PHE A 113 56.28 10.48 7.43
CA PHE A 113 57.30 10.21 6.41
C PHE A 113 58.03 11.48 5.98
N ALA A 114 57.33 12.62 5.87
CA ALA A 114 57.93 13.91 5.52
C ALA A 114 58.83 14.47 6.63
N THR A 115 58.53 14.20 7.90
CA THR A 115 59.32 14.66 9.06
C THR A 115 60.45 13.72 9.46
N ARG A 116 60.49 12.49 8.92
CA ARG A 116 61.59 11.52 9.10
C ARG A 116 62.62 11.52 7.96
N LYS A 117 62.55 12.50 7.06
CA LYS A 117 63.61 12.84 6.10
C LYS A 117 64.39 14.04 6.59
#